data_AF-A0A6L6GXQ2-F1
#
_entry.id   AF-A0A6L6GXQ2-F1
#
_cell.length_a   1.000
_cell.length_b   1.000
_cell.length_c   1.000
_cell.angle_alpha   90.00
_cell.angle_beta   90.00
_cell.angle_gamma   90.00
#
_symmetry.space_group_name_H-M   'P 1'
#
loop_
_entity.id
_entity.type
_entity.pdbx_description
1 polymer ?
#
loop_
_entity_poly.entity_id
_entity_poly.type
_entity_poly.pdbx_seq_one_letter_code
_entity_poly.pdbx_strand_id
1 'polypeptide(L)' 'MRNLEQEYNAREKLESEIKEAKEKLWGLMVQGENEENIENLAAYVRYLEREIQDSVVE' A
#
# COMPACT_ATOMS: atom_id res chain seq x y z
N MET A 1 9.89 -6.02 24.71
CA MET A 1 10.73 -5.75 23.53
C MET A 1 10.32 -6.56 22.29
N ARG A 2 9.88 -7.83 22.41
CA ARG A 2 9.47 -8.65 21.25
C ARG A 2 8.25 -8.11 20.45
N ASN A 3 7.35 -7.35 21.09
CA ASN A 3 6.19 -6.73 20.42
C ASN A 3 6.57 -5.58 19.49
N LEU A 4 7.39 -4.64 19.98
CA LEU A 4 7.76 -3.43 19.22
C LEU A 4 8.52 -3.74 17.94
N GLU A 5 9.38 -4.76 17.96
CA GLU A 5 10.12 -5.22 16.77
C GLU A 5 9.19 -5.90 15.75
N GLN A 6 8.16 -6.63 16.21
CA GLN A 6 7.16 -7.25 15.33
C GLN A 6 6.26 -6.21 14.68
N GLU A 7 5.83 -5.20 15.43
CA GLU A 7 5.04 -4.06 14.94
C GLU A 7 5.84 -3.24 13.91
N TYR A 8 7.12 -2.97 14.18
CA TYR A 8 8.03 -2.31 13.24
C TYR A 8 8.18 -3.10 11.93
N ASN A 9 8.43 -4.40 12.01
CA ASN A 9 8.56 -5.26 10.82
C ASN A 9 7.26 -5.37 10.01
N ALA A 10 6.11 -5.39 10.68
CA ALA A 10 4.81 -5.38 10.00
C ALA A 10 4.57 -4.07 9.25
N ARG A 11 4.97 -2.94 9.84
CA ARG A 11 4.89 -1.63 9.21
C ARG A 11 5.81 -1.49 8.00
N GLU A 12 7.09 -1.84 8.12
CA GLU A 12 8.02 -1.78 6.98
C GLU A 12 7.52 -2.60 5.79
N LYS A 13 6.91 -3.77 6.06
CA LYS A 13 6.32 -4.60 5.03
C LYS A 13 5.14 -3.90 4.33
N LEU A 14 4.23 -3.29 5.09
CA LEU A 14 3.11 -2.52 4.54
C LEU A 14 3.62 -1.32 3.71
N GLU A 15 4.65 -0.61 4.18
CA GLU A 15 5.23 0.53 3.46
C GLU A 15 5.85 0.09 2.11
N SER A 16 6.53 -1.06 2.08
CA SER A 16 7.06 -1.66 0.85
C SER A 16 5.93 -2.02 -0.12
N GLU A 17 4.87 -2.64 0.39
CA GLU A 17 3.74 -3.06 -0.43
C GLU A 17 2.98 -1.88 -1.06
N ILE A 18 2.78 -0.80 -0.30
CA ILE A 18 2.21 0.45 -0.83
C ILE A 18 3.08 1.01 -1.95
N LYS A 19 4.39 1.03 -1.76
CA LYS A 19 5.32 1.55 -2.76
C LYS A 19 5.22 0.76 -4.06
N GLU A 20 5.27 -0.57 -3.98
CA GLU A 20 5.14 -1.45 -5.15
C GLU A 20 3.78 -1.27 -5.86
N ALA A 21 2.69 -1.16 -5.08
CA ALA A 21 1.37 -0.94 -5.64
C ALA A 21 1.24 0.43 -6.35
N LYS A 22 1.87 1.48 -5.81
CA LYS A 22 1.93 2.81 -6.46
C LYS A 22 2.75 2.80 -7.74
N GLU A 23 3.91 2.14 -7.74
CA GLU A 23 4.74 1.98 -8.95
C GLU A 23 3.97 1.24 -10.05
N LYS A 24 3.27 0.17 -9.67
CA LYS A 24 2.40 -0.57 -10.60
C LYS A 24 1.24 0.29 -11.11
N LEU A 25 0.58 1.06 -10.25
CA LEU A 25 -0.51 1.96 -10.63
C LEU A 25 -0.04 3.00 -11.65
N TRP A 26 1.12 3.61 -11.41
CA TRP A 26 1.72 4.53 -12.37
C TRP A 26 2.01 3.85 -13.70
N GLY A 27 2.54 2.62 -13.69
CA GLY A 27 2.74 1.81 -14.89
C GLY A 27 1.45 1.60 -15.69
N LEU A 28 0.35 1.21 -15.05
CA LEU A 28 -0.95 1.03 -15.69
C LEU A 28 -1.46 2.35 -16.32
N MET A 29 -1.34 3.46 -15.60
CA MET A 29 -1.75 4.78 -16.11
C MET A 29 -0.94 5.22 -17.33
N VAL A 30 0.38 4.97 -17.32
CA VAL A 30 1.27 5.32 -18.44
C VAL A 30 1.04 4.42 -19.66
N GLN A 31 0.73 3.15 -19.45
CA GLN A 31 0.47 2.17 -20.51
C GLN A 31 -0.91 2.32 -21.16
N GLY A 32 -1.80 3.12 -20.56
CA GLY A 32 -3.18 3.28 -21.04
C GLY A 32 -4.01 2.01 -20.83
N GLU A 33 -3.76 1.30 -19.73
CA GLU A 33 -4.51 0.11 -19.33
C GLU A 33 -5.98 0.41 -19.03
N ASN A 34 -6.78 -0.64 -18.90
CA ASN A 34 -8.21 -0.50 -18.62
C ASN A 34 -8.47 0.28 -17.31
N GLU A 35 -9.43 1.21 -17.36
CA GLU A 35 -9.85 2.05 -16.23
C GLU A 35 -10.24 1.24 -14.99
N GLU A 36 -10.93 0.11 -15.14
CA GLU A 36 -11.29 -0.80 -14.04
C GLU A 36 -10.05 -1.34 -13.31
N ASN A 37 -8.98 -1.68 -14.04
CA ASN A 37 -7.75 -2.15 -13.42
C ASN A 37 -7.05 -1.04 -12.63
N ILE A 38 -7.06 0.18 -13.16
CA ILE A 38 -6.51 1.38 -12.51
C ILE A 38 -7.31 1.69 -11.24
N GLU A 39 -8.65 1.67 -11.32
CA GLU A 39 -9.54 1.92 -10.18
C GLU A 39 -9.37 0.89 -9.07
N ASN A 40 -9.33 -0.40 -9.43
CA ASN A 40 -9.14 -1.49 -8.49
C ASN A 40 -7.79 -1.37 -7.76
N LEU A 41 -6.70 -1.09 -8.49
CA LEU A 41 -5.39 -0.94 -7.87
C LEU A 41 -5.30 0.34 -7.03
N ALA A 42 -5.92 1.44 -7.47
CA ALA A 42 -6.00 2.66 -6.67
C ALA A 42 -6.81 2.46 -5.37
N ALA A 43 -7.88 1.67 -5.41
CA ALA A 43 -8.64 1.30 -4.21
C ALA A 43 -7.79 0.47 -3.24
N TYR A 44 -7.00 -0.47 -3.76
CA TYR A 44 -6.07 -1.26 -2.96
C TYR A 44 -4.99 -0.41 -2.27
N VAL A 45 -4.38 0.53 -3.00
CA VAL A 45 -3.41 1.48 -2.41
C VAL A 45 -4.03 2.25 -1.25
N ARG A 46 -5.24 2.79 -1.42
CA ARG A 46 -5.94 3.53 -0.36
C ARG A 46 -6.26 2.66 0.87
N TYR A 47 -6.59 1.39 0.65
CA TYR A 47 -6.80 0.43 1.74
C TYR A 47 -5.54 0.25 2.57
N LEU A 48 -4.40 -0.01 1.92
CA LEU A 48 -3.11 -0.20 2.62
C LEU A 48 -2.64 1.08 3.34
N GLU A 49 -2.81 2.26 2.72
CA GLU A 49 -2.50 3.55 3.34
C GLU A 49 -3.30 3.77 4.63
N ARG A 50 -4.56 3.33 4.63
CA ARG A 50 -5.42 3.39 5.82
C ARG A 50 -4.97 2.41 6.90
N GLU A 51 -4.62 1.18 6.55
CA GLU A 51 -4.09 0.21 7.53
C GLU A 51 -2.83 0.73 8.23
N ILE A 52 -1.91 1.35 7.48
CA ILE A 52 -0.74 2.00 8.08
C ILE A 52 -1.16 3.15 8.99
N GLN A 53 -2.07 4.01 8.56
CA GLN A 53 -2.48 5.15 9.37
C GLN A 53 -3.14 4.70 10.68
N ASP A 54 -3.98 3.67 10.63
CA ASP A 54 -4.63 3.12 11.81
C ASP A 54 -3.59 2.50 12.77
N SER A 55 -2.51 1.90 12.27
CA SER A 55 -1.39 1.40 13.09
C SER A 55 -0.52 2.49 13.78
N VAL A 56 -0.68 3.76 13.41
CA VAL A 56 0.05 4.89 14.03
C VAL A 56 -0.76 5.52 15.18
N VAL A 57 -2.07 5.29 15.22
CA VAL A 57 -3.00 5.93 16.18
C VAL A 57 -3.20 5.07 17.44
N GLU A 58 -2.85 3.78 17.41
CA GLU A 58 -2.82 2.88 18.58
C GLU A 58 -1.46 2.90 19.30
#